data_AF-A0A2V2D9M4-F1
#
_entry.id   AF-A0A2V2D9M4-F1
#
_cell.length_a   1.000
_cell.length_b   1.000
_cell.length_c   1.000
_cell.angle_alpha   90.00
_cell.angle_beta   90.00
_cell.angle_gamma   90.00
#
_symmetry.space_group_name_H-M   'P 1'
#
loop_
_entity.id
_entity.type
_entity.pdbx_description
1 polymer ?
#
loop_
_entity_poly.entity_id
_entity_poly.type
_entity_poly.pdbx_seq_one_letter_code
_entity_poly.pdbx_strand_id
1 'polypeptide(L)' 'MIAYKIQPGDTFGKIAPKFGVSVDEIISANPDANPSRLRIGQTINIPKK' A
#
# COMPACT_ATOMS: atom_id res chain seq x y z
N MET A 1 4.79 -7.30 -8.64
CA MET A 1 4.61 -7.05 -7.20
C MET A 1 5.84 -6.35 -6.66
N ILE A 2 5.65 -5.24 -5.94
CA ILE A 2 6.73 -4.51 -5.28
C ILE A 2 6.45 -4.55 -3.77
N ALA A 3 7.41 -5.03 -2.99
CA ALA A 3 7.34 -4.93 -1.53
C ALA A 3 7.69 -3.49 -1.12
N TYR A 4 6.74 -2.78 -0.52
CA TYR A 4 6.89 -1.40 -0.08
C TYR A 4 6.78 -1.30 1.43
N LYS A 5 7.78 -0.66 2.06
CA LYS A 5 7.80 -0.44 3.50
C LYS A 5 7.19 0.93 3.81
N ILE A 6 6.05 0.92 4.51
CA ILE A 6 5.30 2.11 4.92
C ILE A 6 6.22 3.08 5.70
N GLN A 7 6.23 4.34 5.29
CA GLN A 7 6.96 5.42 5.94
C GLN A 7 6.02 6.29 6.82
N PRO A 8 6.56 7.08 7.75
CA PRO A 8 5.76 8.04 8.50
C PRO A 8 4.96 8.98 7.59
N GLY A 9 3.64 9.06 7.79
CA GLY A 9 2.74 9.93 7.03
C GLY A 9 2.23 9.38 5.70
N ASP A 10 2.61 8.15 5.35
CA ASP A 10 2.06 7.43 4.21
C ASP A 10 0.61 7.00 4.46
N THR A 11 -0.17 7.02 3.38
CA THR A 11 -1.50 6.43 3.31
C THR A 11 -1.63 5.73 1.96
N PHE A 12 -2.53 4.76 1.82
CA PHE A 12 -2.77 4.13 0.52
C PHE A 12 -3.13 5.15 -0.56
N GLY A 13 -3.91 6.19 -0.22
CA GLY A 13 -4.23 7.28 -1.16
C GLY A 13 -3.01 8.10 -1.63
N LYS A 14 -1.95 8.21 -0.82
CA LYS A 14 -0.69 8.87 -1.22
C LYS A 14 0.25 7.91 -1.95
N ILE A 15 0.17 6.62 -1.67
CA ILE A 15 1.03 5.58 -2.26
C ILE A 15 0.54 5.21 -3.66
N ALA A 16 -0.75 4.92 -3.81
CA ALA A 16 -1.41 4.53 -5.06
C ALA A 16 -0.93 5.33 -6.30
N PRO A 17 -1.03 6.68 -6.34
CA PRO A 17 -0.61 7.46 -7.50
C PRO A 17 0.91 7.40 -7.77
N LYS A 18 1.75 7.17 -6.76
CA LYS A 18 3.21 7.04 -6.96
C LYS A 18 3.58 5.79 -7.76
N PHE A 19 2.73 4.76 -7.71
CA PHE A 19 2.95 3.49 -8.37
C PHE A 19 2.01 3.25 -9.57
N GLY A 20 1.17 4.24 -9.90
CA GLY A 20 0.24 4.14 -11.03
C GLY A 20 -0.85 3.08 -10.84
N VAL A 21 -1.22 2.79 -9.58
CA VAL A 21 -2.30 1.85 -9.24
C VAL A 21 -3.38 2.55 -8.42
N SER A 22 -4.53 1.92 -8.32
CA SER A 22 -5.63 2.33 -7.45
C SER A 22 -5.42 1.86 -6.01
N VAL A 23 -6.11 2.51 -5.07
CA VAL A 23 -6.15 2.08 -3.67
C VAL A 23 -6.76 0.68 -3.56
N ASP A 24 -7.81 0.39 -4.32
CA ASP A 24 -8.49 -0.91 -4.31
C ASP A 24 -7.59 -2.04 -4.79
N GLU A 25 -6.72 -1.79 -5.77
CA GLU A 25 -5.69 -2.75 -6.19
C GLU A 25 -4.69 -3.03 -5.05
N ILE A 26 -4.25 -2.00 -4.32
CA ILE A 26 -3.38 -2.20 -3.14
C ILE A 26 -4.11 -3.00 -2.05
N ILE A 27 -5.39 -2.70 -1.77
CA ILE A 27 -6.17 -3.42 -0.75
C ILE A 27 -6.33 -4.89 -1.16
N SER A 28 -6.68 -5.14 -2.41
CA SER A 28 -6.87 -6.50 -2.94
C SER A 28 -5.57 -7.32 -2.91
N ALA A 29 -4.43 -6.67 -3.12
CA ALA A 29 -3.11 -7.29 -3.02
C ALA A 29 -2.64 -7.55 -1.58
N ASN A 30 -3.33 -7.02 -0.57
CA ASN A 30 -2.99 -7.15 0.85
C ASN A 30 -4.23 -7.47 1.71
N PRO A 31 -4.84 -8.66 1.56
CA PRO A 31 -6.04 -9.03 2.31
C PRO A 31 -5.85 -9.00 3.84
N ASP A 32 -4.63 -9.24 4.31
CA ASP A 32 -4.29 -9.21 5.74
C ASP A 32 -3.93 -7.80 6.26
N ALA A 33 -3.74 -6.83 5.37
CA ALA A 33 -3.40 -5.46 5.75
C ALA A 33 -4.68 -4.62 5.91
N ASN A 34 -4.87 -4.05 7.09
CA ASN A 34 -5.95 -3.12 7.33
C ASN A 34 -5.56 -1.70 6.86
N PRO A 35 -6.24 -1.12 5.85
CA PRO A 35 -5.91 0.20 5.30
C PRO A 35 -6.04 1.35 6.30
N SER A 36 -6.89 1.19 7.31
CA SER A 36 -7.10 2.18 8.38
C SER A 36 -6.13 2.00 9.56
N ARG A 37 -5.31 0.95 9.56
CA ARG A 37 -4.35 0.64 10.64
C ARG A 37 -2.95 0.34 10.10
N LEU A 38 -2.50 1.15 9.13
CA LEU A 38 -1.15 1.05 8.61
C LEU A 38 -0.13 1.38 9.70
N ARG A 39 0.87 0.51 9.85
CA ARG A 39 1.97 0.72 10.79
C ARG A 39 3.22 1.17 10.04
N ILE A 40 3.91 2.16 10.60
CA ILE A 40 5.22 2.58 10.10
C ILE A 40 6.15 1.38 10.14
N GLY A 41 6.85 1.12 9.05
CA GLY A 41 7.73 -0.03 8.88
C GLY A 41 7.03 -1.33 8.47
N GLN A 42 5.71 -1.36 8.39
CA GLN A 42 4.96 -2.48 7.80
C GLN A 42 5.32 -2.60 6.31
N THR A 43 5.48 -3.84 5.84
CA THR A 43 5.64 -4.11 4.42
C THR A 43 4.29 -4.46 3.82
N ILE A 44 3.94 -3.81 2.71
CA ILE A 44 2.77 -4.10 1.89
C ILE A 44 3.20 -4.43 0.47
N ASN A 45 2.36 -5.18 -0.23
CA ASN A 45 2.54 -5.52 -1.62
C ASN A 45 1.83 -4.50 -2.50
N ILE A 46 2.59 -3.85 -3.38
CA ILE A 46 2.01 -2.97 -4.39
C ILE A 46 1.93 -3.76 -5.70
N PRO A 47 0.72 -4.00 -6.24
CA PRO A 47 0.58 -4.57 -7.58
C PRO A 47 1.18 -3.58 -8.58
N LYS A 48 1.86 -4.08 -9.59
CA LYS A 48 2.39 -3.27 -10.68
C LYS A 48 1.67 -3.73 -11.94
N LYS A 49 1.17 -2.80 -12.74
CA LYS A 49 0.75 -3.11 -14.11
C LYS A 49 1.96 -3.56 -14.95
#